data_AF-A0A8H4TV11-F1
#
_entry.id   AF-A0A8H4TV11-F1
#
_cell.length_a   1.000
_cell.length_b   1.000
_cell.length_c   1.000
_cell.angle_alpha   90.00
_cell.angle_beta   90.00
_cell.angle_gamma   90.00
#
_symmetry.space_group_name_H-M   'P 1'
#
loop_
_entity.id
_entity.type
_entity.pdbx_description
1 polymer ?
#
loop_
_entity_poly.entity_id
_entity_poly.type
_entity_poly.pdbx_seq_one_letter_code
_entity_poly.pdbx_strand_id
1 'polypeptide(L)'
;MILETFQAKDLACFVLVVVPAFLVLKTLLTYLFDPLDLKKYPAPSFLAATTQFWVLKETWLQRRSRSIHAQHKKLGNVVRIAPSLVVFNIPEAVPDIYGHAAARKLIKDTFYDKIAGDERDIVNVIDHGDHAQRRKYLSNSFALKTVTDMEPVIRKNFQRLLIHIDTVVLSPDKTSPSAILDIRRWQVIP
;
A
#
# COMPACT_ATOMS: atom_id res chain seq x y z
N MET A 1 9.86 26.45 -48.01
CA MET A 1 10.56 25.23 -48.51
C MET A 1 11.23 24.40 -47.41
N ILE A 2 11.10 24.70 -46.12
CA ILE A 2 11.63 23.87 -45.01
C ILE A 2 10.51 23.10 -44.27
N LEU A 3 9.24 23.38 -44.58
CA LEU A 3 8.08 22.81 -43.88
C LEU A 3 7.46 21.58 -44.57
N GLU A 4 8.01 21.10 -45.68
CA GLU A 4 7.44 19.95 -46.44
C GLU A 4 8.11 18.59 -46.14
N THR A 5 9.10 18.54 -45.24
CA THR A 5 9.90 17.32 -45.00
C THR A 5 9.93 16.92 -43.52
N PHE A 6 8.82 17.03 -42.80
CA PHE A 6 8.72 16.37 -41.50
C PHE A 6 7.82 15.15 -41.65
N GLN A 7 8.41 14.02 -42.04
CA GLN A 7 7.66 12.76 -42.12
C GLN A 7 7.33 12.26 -40.71
N ALA A 8 6.23 11.52 -40.57
CA ALA A 8 5.81 10.94 -39.29
C ALA A 8 6.91 10.11 -38.60
N LYS A 9 7.84 9.55 -39.38
CA LYS A 9 9.00 8.79 -38.89
C LYS A 9 10.04 9.67 -38.18
N ASP A 10 10.27 10.88 -38.68
CA ASP A 10 11.21 11.84 -38.08
C ASP A 10 10.66 12.38 -36.76
N LEU A 11 9.35 12.63 -36.72
CA LEU A 11 8.64 12.98 -35.48
C LEU A 11 8.70 11.85 -34.45
N ALA A 12 8.49 10.60 -34.88
CA ALA A 12 8.57 9.44 -34.00
C ALA A 12 9.99 9.24 -33.43
N CYS A 13 11.03 9.36 -34.26
CA CYS A 13 12.42 9.31 -33.81
C CYS A 13 12.74 10.44 -32.83
N PHE A 14 12.31 11.67 -33.12
CA PHE A 14 12.51 12.81 -32.24
C PHE A 14 11.87 12.57 -30.87
N VAL A 15 10.62 12.10 -30.82
CA VAL A 15 9.93 11.76 -29.56
C VAL A 15 10.66 10.64 -28.81
N LEU A 16 11.10 9.58 -29.50
CA LEU A 16 11.80 8.45 -28.90
C LEU A 16 13.16 8.80 -28.31
N VAL A 17 13.80 9.89 -28.74
CA VAL A 17 15.08 10.36 -28.18
C VAL A 17 14.85 11.43 -27.12
N VAL A 18 14.01 12.43 -27.41
CA VAL A 18 13.82 13.60 -26.55
C VAL A 18 13.08 13.24 -25.27
N VAL A 19 12.06 12.38 -25.33
CA VAL A 19 11.30 12.01 -24.13
C VAL A 19 12.18 11.27 -23.12
N PRO A 20 12.93 10.20 -23.47
CA PRO A 20 13.85 9.56 -22.54
C PRO A 20 14.94 10.50 -22.04
N ALA A 21 15.53 11.34 -22.92
CA ALA A 21 16.54 12.31 -22.51
C ALA A 21 15.99 13.30 -21.46
N PHE A 22 14.77 13.81 -21.68
CA PHE A 22 14.08 14.67 -20.71
C PHE A 22 13.80 13.95 -19.39
N LEU A 23 13.32 12.71 -19.42
CA LEU A 23 13.04 11.93 -18.21
C LEU A 23 14.31 11.65 -17.40
N VAL A 24 15.41 11.30 -18.08
CA VAL A 24 16.72 11.09 -17.45
C VAL A 24 17.22 12.40 -16.85
N LEU A 25 17.21 13.49 -17.61
CA LEU A 25 17.65 14.80 -17.14
C LEU A 25 16.84 15.28 -15.92
N LYS A 26 15.50 15.22 -16.00
CA LYS A 26 14.62 15.58 -14.89
C LYS A 26 14.94 14.76 -13.64
N THR A 27 15.16 13.46 -13.80
CA THR A 27 15.46 12.55 -12.69
C THR A 27 16.81 12.89 -12.06
N LEU A 28 17.83 13.13 -12.88
CA LEU A 28 19.17 13.52 -12.41
C LEU A 28 19.15 14.87 -11.71
N LEU A 29 18.46 15.88 -12.25
CA LEU A 29 18.34 17.20 -11.62
C LEU A 29 17.58 17.10 -10.30
N THR A 30 16.47 16.37 -10.25
CA THR A 30 15.70 16.16 -9.02
C THR A 30 16.55 15.50 -7.94
N TYR A 31 17.32 14.48 -8.32
CA TYR A 31 18.26 13.84 -7.42
C TYR A 31 19.38 14.81 -7.02
N LEU A 32 19.98 15.56 -7.95
CA LEU A 32 21.11 16.44 -7.66
C LEU A 32 20.72 17.61 -6.74
N PHE A 33 19.58 18.26 -6.98
CA PHE A 33 19.12 19.37 -6.15
C PHE A 33 18.52 18.92 -4.82
N ASP A 34 17.99 17.69 -4.74
CA ASP A 34 17.41 17.10 -3.53
C ASP A 34 16.48 18.06 -2.75
N PRO A 35 15.39 18.55 -3.39
CA PRO A 35 14.51 19.56 -2.78
C PRO A 35 13.81 19.08 -1.50
N LEU A 36 13.76 17.78 -1.26
CA LEU A 36 13.15 17.15 -0.08
C LEU A 36 14.16 16.79 1.01
N ASP A 37 15.46 17.07 0.79
CA ASP A 37 16.56 16.71 1.71
C ASP A 37 16.53 15.22 2.11
N LEU A 38 16.37 14.33 1.12
CA LEU A 38 16.25 12.89 1.33
C LEU A 38 17.52 12.10 1.00
N LYS A 39 18.57 12.73 0.48
CA LYS A 39 19.87 12.06 0.24
C LYS A 39 20.54 11.55 1.51
N LYS A 40 20.27 12.18 2.65
CA LYS A 40 20.77 11.75 3.95
C LYS A 40 20.32 10.33 4.32
N TYR A 41 19.22 9.85 3.72
CA TYR A 41 18.73 8.50 3.95
C TYR A 41 19.32 7.50 2.94
N PRO A 42 19.83 6.36 3.41
CA PRO A 42 20.37 5.34 2.54
C PRO A 42 19.27 4.72 1.67
N ALA A 43 19.64 4.36 0.45
CA ALA A 43 18.73 3.73 -0.51
C ALA A 43 19.27 2.37 -0.96
N PRO A 44 18.41 1.37 -1.25
CA PRO A 44 18.82 0.04 -1.70
C PRO A 44 19.64 0.02 -2.99
N SER A 45 19.46 1.03 -3.83
CA SER A 45 20.16 1.20 -5.10
C SER A 45 19.99 2.64 -5.61
N PHE A 46 20.80 3.04 -6.60
CA PHE A 46 20.62 4.32 -7.29
C PHE A 46 19.22 4.44 -7.91
N LEU A 47 18.67 3.35 -8.46
CA LEU A 47 17.32 3.33 -9.02
C LEU A 47 16.25 3.59 -7.96
N ALA A 48 16.42 3.09 -6.73
CA ALA A 48 15.51 3.38 -5.63
C ALA A 48 15.57 4.85 -5.18
N ALA A 49 16.75 5.47 -5.29
CA ALA A 49 16.92 6.87 -4.94
C ALA A 49 16.37 7.84 -6.00
N THR A 50 16.35 7.43 -7.26
CA THR A 50 16.05 8.32 -8.40
C THR A 50 14.74 8.01 -9.12
N THR A 51 14.19 6.79 -8.98
CA THR A 51 12.99 6.36 -9.70
C THR A 51 12.07 5.50 -8.84
N GLN A 52 10.82 5.32 -9.27
CA GLN A 52 9.88 4.37 -8.62
C GLN A 52 10.11 2.90 -9.03
N PHE A 53 11.05 2.62 -9.94
CA PHE A 53 11.25 1.28 -10.51
C PHE A 53 11.60 0.23 -9.46
N TRP A 54 12.34 0.59 -8.42
CA TRP A 54 12.67 -0.37 -7.36
C TRP A 54 11.41 -0.87 -6.65
N VAL A 55 10.53 0.05 -6.23
CA VAL A 55 9.26 -0.31 -5.58
C VAL A 55 8.35 -1.08 -6.53
N LEU A 56 8.28 -0.65 -7.80
CA LEU A 56 7.48 -1.33 -8.82
C LEU A 56 7.93 -2.78 -9.01
N LYS A 57 9.23 -3.01 -9.19
CA LYS A 57 9.82 -4.34 -9.33
C LYS A 57 9.53 -5.22 -8.11
N GLU A 58 9.76 -4.71 -6.91
CA GLU A 58 9.57 -5.49 -5.68
C GLU A 58 8.08 -5.78 -5.40
N THR A 59 7.19 -4.89 -5.84
CA THR A 59 5.73 -5.10 -5.78
C THR A 59 5.28 -6.13 -6.81
N TRP A 60 5.77 -6.04 -8.06
CA TRP A 60 5.50 -7.00 -9.12
C TRP A 60 5.93 -8.42 -8.75
N LEU A 61 7.06 -8.55 -8.07
CA LEU A 61 7.57 -9.82 -7.54
C LEU A 61 6.92 -10.26 -6.21
N GLN A 62 5.87 -9.56 -5.75
CA GLN A 62 5.12 -9.86 -4.52
C GLN A 62 5.98 -10.00 -3.26
N ARG A 63 7.12 -9.31 -3.20
CA ARG A 63 8.10 -9.45 -2.12
C ARG A 63 8.49 -8.13 -1.47
N ARG A 64 7.78 -7.03 -1.79
CA ARG A 64 8.04 -5.67 -1.28
C ARG A 64 8.31 -5.63 0.22
N SER A 65 7.43 -6.21 1.05
CA SER A 65 7.59 -6.17 2.52
C SER A 65 8.86 -6.90 2.98
N ARG A 66 9.16 -8.07 2.40
CA ARG A 66 10.37 -8.84 2.69
C ARG A 66 11.63 -8.08 2.26
N SER A 67 11.59 -7.46 1.09
CA SER A 67 12.71 -6.67 0.58
C SER A 67 12.96 -5.44 1.44
N ILE A 68 11.93 -4.67 1.79
CA ILE A 68 12.05 -3.52 2.70
C ILE A 68 12.66 -3.94 4.05
N HIS A 69 12.18 -5.05 4.64
CA HIS A 69 12.76 -5.59 5.88
C HIS A 69 14.24 -5.93 5.74
N ALA A 70 14.62 -6.60 4.65
CA ALA A 70 16.01 -6.92 4.37
C ALA A 70 16.88 -5.67 4.19
N GLN A 71 16.33 -4.58 3.64
CA GLN A 71 17.02 -3.31 3.51
C GLN A 71 17.17 -2.61 4.86
N HIS A 72 16.15 -2.64 5.73
CA HIS A 72 16.30 -2.14 7.10
C HIS A 72 17.40 -2.86 7.87
N LYS A 73 17.52 -4.19 7.72
CA LYS A 73 18.62 -4.96 8.33
C LYS A 73 20.01 -4.54 7.83
N LYS A 74 20.13 -4.01 6.61
CA LYS A 74 21.41 -3.67 5.97
C LYS A 74 21.77 -2.19 6.09
N LEU A 75 20.79 -1.31 5.95
CA LEU A 75 20.95 0.12 5.80
C LEU A 75 20.52 0.90 7.06
N GLY A 76 19.86 0.24 8.02
CA GLY A 76 19.42 0.82 9.28
C GLY A 76 17.92 1.13 9.35
N ASN A 77 17.55 1.92 10.36
CA ASN A 77 16.15 2.10 10.73
C ASN A 77 15.36 3.03 9.81
N VAL A 78 16.01 3.79 8.93
CA VAL A 78 15.36 4.69 7.97
C VAL A 78 15.92 4.43 6.58
N VAL A 79 15.06 4.07 5.63
CA VAL A 79 15.48 3.69 4.28
C VAL A 79 14.63 4.40 3.24
N ARG A 80 15.29 5.05 2.28
CA ARG A 80 14.64 5.63 1.10
C ARG A 80 14.44 4.56 0.03
N ILE A 81 13.19 4.32 -0.36
CA ILE A 81 12.83 3.28 -1.34
C ILE A 81 12.32 3.82 -2.69
N ALA A 82 11.96 5.11 -2.74
CA ALA A 82 11.65 5.87 -3.95
C ALA A 82 12.08 7.33 -3.77
N PRO A 83 12.08 8.18 -4.82
CA PRO A 83 12.57 9.57 -4.74
C PRO A 83 11.94 10.41 -3.63
N SER A 84 10.65 10.20 -3.37
CA SER A 84 9.86 10.90 -2.36
C SER A 84 9.26 9.93 -1.32
N LEU A 85 9.82 8.72 -1.17
CA LEU A 85 9.28 7.70 -0.27
C LEU A 85 10.37 7.14 0.64
N VAL A 86 10.18 7.38 1.94
CA VAL A 86 11.04 6.89 3.02
C VAL A 86 10.23 5.98 3.92
N VAL A 87 10.84 4.87 4.34
CA VAL A 87 10.26 3.93 5.30
C VAL A 87 11.02 4.03 6.60
N PHE A 88 10.27 4.09 7.70
CA PHE A 88 10.78 4.15 9.05
C PHE A 88 10.51 2.83 9.77
N ASN A 89 11.52 2.32 10.46
CA ASN A 89 11.44 1.18 11.36
C ASN A 89 11.91 1.61 12.76
N ILE A 90 11.20 2.61 13.30
CA ILE A 90 11.51 3.30 14.56
C ILE A 90 10.19 3.46 15.32
N PRO A 91 9.99 2.81 16.48
CA PRO A 91 8.77 2.96 17.28
C PRO A 91 8.49 4.41 17.67
N GLU A 92 9.55 5.18 17.93
CA GLU A 92 9.49 6.59 18.33
C GLU A 92 8.98 7.50 17.20
N ALA A 93 8.99 7.07 15.94
CA ALA A 93 8.45 7.83 14.81
C ALA A 93 6.91 7.73 14.69
N VAL A 94 6.29 6.76 15.38
CA VAL A 94 4.83 6.53 15.28
C VAL A 94 4.01 7.76 15.70
N PRO A 95 4.29 8.44 16.83
CA PRO A 95 3.57 9.66 17.20
C PRO A 95 3.77 10.82 16.22
N ASP A 96 4.95 10.91 15.59
CA ASP A 96 5.25 11.99 14.64
C ASP A 96 4.58 11.78 13.27
N ILE A 97 4.32 10.52 12.88
CA ILE A 97 3.68 10.16 11.61
C ILE A 97 2.16 9.99 11.78
N TYR A 98 1.72 9.34 12.86
CA TYR A 98 0.34 8.93 13.07
C TYR A 98 -0.33 9.59 14.28
N GLY A 99 0.39 10.37 15.08
CA GLY A 99 -0.16 11.03 16.25
C GLY A 99 -1.11 12.19 15.91
N HIS A 100 -1.80 12.69 16.94
CA HIS A 100 -2.84 13.71 16.78
C HIS A 100 -2.36 15.01 16.11
N ALA A 101 -1.13 15.43 16.39
CA ALA A 101 -0.55 16.62 15.77
C ALA A 101 -0.24 16.39 14.28
N ALA A 102 0.25 15.21 13.93
CA ALA A 102 0.55 14.80 12.55
C ALA A 102 -0.74 14.69 11.71
N ALA A 103 -1.80 14.13 12.27
CA ALA A 103 -3.09 13.95 11.61
C ALA A 103 -3.76 15.25 11.13
N ARG A 104 -3.33 16.42 11.62
CA ARG A 104 -3.81 17.74 11.17
C ARG A 104 -2.91 18.40 10.12
N LYS A 105 -1.67 17.94 9.97
CA LYS A 105 -0.64 18.55 9.12
C LYS A 105 -0.29 17.69 7.92
N LEU A 106 -0.35 16.37 8.07
CA LEU A 106 -0.01 15.41 7.03
C LEU A 106 -1.26 14.98 6.29
N ILE A 107 -1.21 15.17 4.98
CA ILE A 107 -2.25 14.74 4.04
C ILE A 107 -1.85 13.37 3.49
N LYS A 108 -2.82 12.47 3.31
CA LYS A 108 -2.57 11.16 2.68
C LYS A 108 -2.04 11.35 1.26
N ASP A 109 -1.15 10.47 0.83
CA ASP A 109 -0.63 10.52 -0.53
C ASP A 109 -1.73 10.30 -1.59
N THR A 110 -1.54 10.88 -2.77
CA THR A 110 -2.43 10.70 -3.94
C THR A 110 -2.66 9.24 -4.33
N PHE A 111 -1.80 8.31 -3.87
CA PHE A 111 -2.01 6.88 -3.95
C PHE A 111 -3.41 6.45 -3.50
N TYR A 112 -3.91 6.99 -2.39
CA TYR A 112 -5.24 6.63 -1.85
C TYR A 112 -6.38 7.06 -2.77
N ASP A 113 -6.23 8.16 -3.48
CA ASP A 113 -7.19 8.61 -4.48
C ASP A 113 -7.19 7.70 -5.71
N LYS A 114 -6.00 7.22 -6.10
CA LYS A 114 -5.81 6.37 -7.29
C LYS A 114 -6.31 4.94 -7.12
N ILE A 115 -6.39 4.46 -5.88
CA ILE A 115 -6.92 3.12 -5.56
C ILE A 115 -8.39 3.15 -5.12
N ALA A 116 -8.98 4.35 -5.00
CA ALA A 116 -10.40 4.48 -4.71
C ALA A 116 -11.22 3.95 -5.89
N GLY A 117 -12.39 3.38 -5.60
CA GLY A 117 -13.39 3.09 -6.62
C GLY A 117 -14.14 4.36 -7.05
N ASP A 118 -15.33 4.19 -7.63
CA ASP A 118 -16.19 5.30 -8.06
C ASP A 118 -16.50 6.27 -6.90
N GLU A 119 -16.60 5.74 -5.68
CA GLU A 119 -16.79 6.52 -4.46
C GLU A 119 -15.61 6.40 -3.50
N ARG A 120 -15.33 7.50 -2.80
CA ARG A 120 -14.28 7.59 -1.78
C ARG A 120 -14.84 7.25 -0.40
N ASP A 121 -14.39 6.13 0.15
CA ASP A 121 -14.64 5.73 1.54
C ASP A 121 -13.71 6.44 2.54
N ILE A 122 -13.90 6.20 3.84
CA ILE A 122 -13.11 6.79 4.92
C ILE A 122 -11.60 6.50 4.81
N VAL A 123 -11.21 5.35 4.27
CA VAL A 123 -9.81 4.94 4.13
C VAL A 123 -9.16 5.69 2.97
N ASN A 124 -9.90 5.93 1.89
CA ASN A 124 -9.37 6.52 0.66
C ASN A 124 -9.44 8.05 0.60
N VAL A 125 -10.35 8.68 1.36
CA VAL A 125 -10.43 10.15 1.42
C VAL A 125 -9.14 10.77 1.95
N ILE A 126 -8.67 11.77 1.19
CA ILE A 126 -7.45 12.54 1.45
C ILE A 126 -7.75 13.86 2.17
N ASP A 127 -8.88 14.52 1.87
CA ASP A 127 -9.26 15.78 2.51
C ASP A 127 -9.67 15.58 3.98
N HIS A 128 -9.19 16.46 4.86
CA HIS A 128 -9.38 16.32 6.30
C HIS A 128 -10.83 16.57 6.74
N GLY A 129 -11.54 17.51 6.11
CA GLY A 129 -12.92 17.84 6.44
C GLY A 129 -13.87 16.70 6.06
N ASP A 130 -13.72 16.23 4.83
CA ASP A 130 -14.42 15.07 4.29
C ASP A 130 -14.16 13.79 5.11
N HIS A 131 -12.91 13.58 5.52
CA HIS A 131 -12.54 12.46 6.38
C HIS A 131 -13.18 12.59 7.76
N ALA A 132 -13.18 13.79 8.36
CA ALA A 132 -13.80 14.04 9.65
C ALA A 132 -15.32 13.80 9.62
N GLN A 133 -15.99 14.20 8.54
CA GLN A 133 -17.42 13.95 8.34
C GLN A 133 -17.73 12.46 8.25
N ARG A 134 -17.02 11.71 7.39
CA ARG A 134 -17.19 10.25 7.26
C ARG A 134 -16.88 9.52 8.57
N ARG A 135 -15.82 9.93 9.29
CA ARG A 135 -15.48 9.40 10.62
C ARG A 135 -16.60 9.63 11.62
N LYS A 136 -17.26 10.79 11.58
CA LYS A 136 -18.41 11.08 12.45
C LYS A 136 -19.55 10.09 12.20
N TYR A 137 -19.88 9.82 10.93
CA TYR A 137 -20.93 8.85 10.58
C TYR A 137 -20.61 7.43 11.05
N LEU A 138 -19.34 7.01 10.96
CA LEU A 138 -18.92 5.66 11.38
C LEU A 138 -18.64 5.52 12.87
N SER A 139 -18.49 6.61 13.61
CA SER A 139 -18.05 6.60 15.01
C SER A 139 -18.94 5.75 15.94
N ASN A 140 -20.26 5.75 15.71
CA ASN A 140 -21.21 5.00 16.52
C ASN A 140 -21.03 3.48 16.38
N SER A 141 -20.61 2.99 15.21
CA SER A 141 -20.36 1.56 14.97
C SER A 141 -19.18 1.02 15.79
N PHE A 142 -18.25 1.90 16.16
CA PHE A 142 -17.09 1.58 16.99
C PHE A 142 -17.26 1.96 18.47
N ALA A 143 -18.46 2.40 18.88
CA ALA A 143 -18.75 2.67 20.29
C ALA A 143 -18.74 1.36 21.10
N LEU A 144 -18.25 1.41 22.33
CA LEU A 144 -18.12 0.23 23.20
C LEU A 144 -19.44 -0.56 23.34
N LYS A 145 -20.56 0.17 23.48
CA LYS A 145 -21.89 -0.44 23.53
C LYS A 145 -22.19 -1.21 22.25
N THR A 146 -22.03 -0.59 21.08
CA THR A 146 -22.27 -1.23 19.78
C THR A 146 -21.41 -2.47 19.59
N VAL A 147 -20.12 -2.40 19.96
CA VAL A 147 -19.20 -3.54 19.89
C VAL A 147 -19.65 -4.68 20.82
N THR A 148 -20.09 -4.36 22.03
CA THR A 148 -20.59 -5.36 23.00
C THR A 148 -21.90 -5.98 22.51
N ASP A 149 -22.79 -5.18 21.93
CA ASP A 149 -24.07 -5.63 21.36
C ASP A 149 -23.88 -6.58 20.15
N MET A 150 -22.69 -6.64 19.54
CA MET A 150 -22.38 -7.60 18.47
C MET A 150 -22.09 -9.02 18.98
N GLU A 151 -21.89 -9.22 20.29
CA GLU A 151 -21.54 -10.52 20.87
C GLU A 151 -22.49 -11.66 20.44
N PRO A 152 -23.84 -11.51 20.48
CA PRO A 152 -24.74 -12.58 20.09
C PRO A 152 -24.60 -12.98 18.62
N VAL A 153 -24.30 -12.01 17.75
CA VAL A 153 -24.09 -12.24 16.31
C VAL A 153 -22.80 -13.02 16.08
N ILE A 154 -21.71 -12.60 16.73
CA ILE A 154 -20.41 -13.30 16.67
C ILE A 154 -20.57 -14.72 17.21
N ARG A 155 -21.20 -14.89 18.38
CA ARG A 155 -21.46 -16.19 19.01
C ARG A 155 -22.25 -17.12 18.09
N LYS A 156 -23.31 -16.62 17.45
CA LYS A 156 -24.12 -17.40 16.50
C LYS A 156 -23.30 -17.89 15.30
N ASN A 157 -22.47 -17.02 14.71
CA ASN A 157 -21.63 -17.41 13.58
C ASN A 157 -20.52 -18.39 14.00
N PHE A 158 -19.96 -18.21 15.21
CA PHE A 158 -18.99 -19.14 15.76
C PHE A 158 -19.59 -20.52 16.04
N GLN A 159 -20.82 -20.59 16.58
CA GLN A 159 -21.55 -21.85 16.75
C GLN A 159 -21.77 -22.58 15.43
N ARG A 160 -22.15 -21.85 14.36
CA ARG A 160 -22.29 -22.43 13.01
C ARG A 160 -20.97 -23.01 12.50
N LEU A 161 -19.86 -22.32 12.74
CA LEU A 161 -18.53 -22.79 12.39
C LEU A 161 -18.20 -24.10 13.12
N LEU A 162 -18.43 -24.18 14.43
CA LEU A 162 -18.19 -25.38 15.22
C LEU A 162 -19.02 -26.57 14.75
N ILE A 163 -20.33 -26.37 14.52
CA ILE A 163 -21.22 -27.42 13.99
C ILE A 163 -20.70 -27.97 12.66
N HIS A 164 -20.22 -27.10 11.78
CA HIS A 164 -19.68 -27.54 10.49
C HIS A 164 -18.37 -28.33 10.65
N ILE A 165 -17.47 -27.89 11.54
CA ILE A 165 -16.25 -28.64 11.89
C ILE A 165 -16.61 -30.03 12.43
N ASP A 166 -17.54 -30.09 13.38
CA ASP A 166 -18.00 -31.35 13.98
C ASP A 166 -18.59 -32.28 12.92
N THR A 167 -19.36 -31.76 11.97
CA THR A 167 -19.94 -32.54 10.86
C THR A 167 -18.85 -33.19 10.01
N VAL A 168 -17.76 -32.46 9.71
CA VAL A 168 -16.66 -33.00 8.89
C VAL A 168 -15.86 -34.06 9.67
N VAL A 169 -15.62 -33.82 10.96
CA VAL A 169 -14.85 -34.75 11.82
C VAL A 169 -15.64 -36.04 12.11
N LEU A 170 -16.95 -35.94 12.29
CA LEU A 170 -17.83 -37.07 12.63
C LEU A 170 -18.36 -37.82 11.40
N SER A 171 -18.04 -37.36 10.18
CA SER A 171 -18.45 -38.02 8.93
C SER A 171 -17.93 -39.47 8.88
N PRO A 172 -18.76 -40.45 8.48
CA PRO A 172 -18.48 -41.88 8.62
C PRO A 172 -17.42 -42.45 7.66
N ASP A 173 -16.80 -41.65 6.79
CA ASP A 173 -15.75 -42.10 5.86
C ASP A 173 -14.40 -42.27 6.61
N LYS A 174 -14.30 -43.37 7.37
CA LYS A 174 -13.20 -43.67 8.29
C LYS A 174 -12.22 -44.66 7.67
N THR A 175 -11.26 -44.16 6.89
CA THR A 175 -10.01 -44.87 6.62
C THR A 175 -8.84 -44.33 7.45
N SER A 176 -9.01 -43.22 8.18
CA SER A 176 -7.96 -42.62 9.02
C SER A 176 -8.53 -42.05 10.33
N PRO A 177 -7.79 -42.10 11.46
CA PRO A 177 -8.23 -41.60 12.77
C PRO A 177 -8.29 -40.07 12.87
N SER A 178 -7.93 -39.34 11.82
CA SER A 178 -7.92 -37.87 11.74
C SER A 178 -8.55 -37.39 10.44
N ALA A 179 -9.45 -36.40 10.51
CA ALA A 179 -10.00 -35.73 9.34
C ALA A 179 -9.11 -34.54 8.93
N ILE A 180 -8.79 -34.42 7.63
CA ILE A 180 -8.10 -33.25 7.08
C ILE A 180 -9.17 -32.24 6.64
N LEU A 181 -9.15 -31.05 7.23
CA LEU A 181 -10.07 -29.97 6.92
C LEU A 181 -9.32 -28.79 6.29
N ASP A 182 -9.63 -28.46 5.03
CA ASP A 182 -9.10 -27.29 4.35
C ASP A 182 -9.99 -26.06 4.56
N ILE A 183 -9.68 -25.27 5.58
CA ILE A 183 -10.42 -24.05 5.94
C ILE A 183 -10.33 -22.94 4.90
N ARG A 184 -9.40 -23.00 3.94
CA ARG A 184 -9.23 -21.96 2.90
C ARG A 184 -10.42 -21.92 1.96
N ARG A 185 -11.13 -23.04 1.80
CA ARG A 185 -12.36 -23.12 0.99
C ARG A 185 -13.48 -22.23 1.55
N TRP A 186 -13.41 -21.87 2.83
CA TRP A 186 -14.40 -21.02 3.49
C TRP A 186 -14.11 -19.51 3.35
N GLN A 187 -12.95 -19.14 2.81
CA GLN A 187 -12.60 -17.74 2.52
C GLN A 187 -13.05 -17.28 1.13
N VAL A 188 -13.53 -18.20 0.29
CA VAL A 188 -14.11 -17.85 -1.01
C VAL A 188 -15.57 -17.48 -0.79
N ILE A 189 -15.83 -16.18 -0.69
CA ILE A 189 -17.19 -15.65 -0.74
C ILE A 189 -17.65 -15.80 -2.21
N PRO A 190 -18.73 -16.54 -2.50
CA PRO A 190 -19.24 -16.68 -3.87
C PRO A 190 -19.79 -15.35 -4.41
#